data_AF-A0A1Q3FBH7-F1
#
_entry.id   AF-A0A1Q3FBH7-F1
#
_cell.length_a   1.000
_cell.length_b   1.000
_cell.length_c   1.000
_cell.angle_alpha   90.00
_cell.angle_beta   90.00
_cell.angle_gamma   90.00
#
_symmetry.space_group_name_H-M   'P 1'
#
loop_
_entity.id
_entity.type
_entity.pdbx_description
1 polymer ?
#
loop_
_entity_poly.entity_id
_entity_poly.type
_entity_poly.pdbx_seq_one_letter_code
_entity_poly.pdbx_strand_id
1 'polypeptide(L)'
;MDLLGSILGAMDKPPARDKKEKEMIEKQKKELEMMRNKERDELNRFRKYAEERLGRLVKDPVRTYMEFQPLDKVHRSVVHDIAEIAGLVAMSFGVEGVDRYIVVYKKEGMPSEDELAVRRGGEPWNKQTAEEYCEKKKQQQMLEKELRKRPLEEKEVATPMSNYKDKYVHLIGQDAALEAAKKTESNKSYGYVPSENKRDVRSIEQTMADIQAKKKLKTQHVAEDPPEASTGDSVAESTSSGQT
;
A
#
# COMPACT_ATOMS: atom_id res chain seq x y z
N MET A 1 -60.45 23.99 30.94
CA MET A 1 -59.60 23.82 32.16
C MET A 1 -58.37 23.04 31.74
N ASP A 2 -57.17 23.54 32.06
CA ASP A 2 -55.91 22.88 31.72
C ASP A 2 -55.60 21.76 32.73
N LEU A 3 -55.93 20.54 32.34
CA LEU A 3 -55.84 19.34 33.18
C LEU A 3 -54.38 18.96 33.45
N LEU A 4 -53.49 19.17 32.48
CA LEU A 4 -52.07 18.89 32.63
C LEU A 4 -51.40 19.88 33.59
N GLY A 5 -51.78 21.16 33.53
CA GLY A 5 -51.33 22.16 34.50
C GLY A 5 -51.79 21.86 35.94
N SER A 6 -52.99 21.30 36.11
CA SER A 6 -53.50 20.90 37.43
C SER A 6 -52.79 19.65 37.97
N ILE A 7 -52.46 18.68 37.11
CA ILE A 7 -51.69 17.48 37.51
C ILE A 7 -50.24 17.85 37.82
N LEU A 8 -49.60 18.68 37.00
CA LEU A 8 -48.21 19.10 37.20
C LEU A 8 -48.04 20.00 38.43
N GLY A 9 -49.07 20.79 38.77
CA GLY A 9 -49.11 21.60 39.98
C GLY A 9 -49.39 20.81 41.27
N ALA A 10 -49.98 19.60 41.15
CA ALA A 10 -50.28 18.71 42.26
C ALA A 10 -49.15 17.71 42.60
N MET A 11 -48.11 17.63 41.77
CA MET A 11 -46.91 16.86 42.09
C MET A 11 -46.09 17.56 43.17
N ASP A 12 -45.54 16.78 44.12
CA ASP A 12 -44.61 17.30 45.12
C ASP A 12 -43.44 17.99 44.41
N LYS A 13 -43.26 19.28 44.72
CA LYS A 13 -42.18 20.07 44.14
C LYS A 13 -40.85 19.41 44.54
N PRO A 14 -39.89 19.27 43.61
CA PRO A 14 -38.57 18.80 43.99
C PRO A 14 -38.01 19.72 45.08
N PRO A 15 -37.30 19.18 46.08
CA PRO A 15 -36.84 19.96 47.22
C PRO A 15 -36.09 21.20 46.73
N ALA A 16 -36.53 22.37 47.20
CA ALA A 16 -35.92 23.63 46.83
C ALA A 16 -34.48 23.64 47.38
N ARG A 17 -33.48 23.58 46.48
CA ARG A 17 -32.06 23.62 46.88
C ARG A 17 -31.79 24.83 47.76
N ASP A 18 -31.15 24.58 48.90
CA ASP A 18 -30.80 25.61 49.86
C ASP A 18 -29.88 26.67 49.22
N LYS A 19 -29.96 27.93 49.68
CA LYS A 19 -29.10 29.02 49.17
C LYS A 19 -27.60 28.66 49.26
N LYS A 20 -27.21 27.97 50.34
CA LYS A 20 -25.84 27.47 50.56
C LYS A 20 -25.45 26.37 49.56
N GLU A 21 -26.36 25.46 49.23
CA GLU A 21 -26.11 24.42 48.22
C GLU A 21 -25.94 25.02 46.82
N LYS A 22 -26.72 26.05 46.49
CA LYS A 22 -26.58 26.77 45.21
C LYS A 22 -25.21 27.45 45.08
N GLU A 23 -24.74 28.11 46.14
CA GLU A 23 -23.41 28.72 46.18
C GLU A 23 -22.28 27.67 46.06
N MET A 24 -22.43 26.52 46.72
CA MET A 24 -21.46 25.42 46.63
C MET A 24 -21.40 24.83 45.21
N ILE A 25 -22.55 24.62 44.56
CA ILE A 25 -22.62 24.13 43.18
C ILE A 25 -22.02 25.15 42.20
N GLU A 26 -22.27 26.44 42.41
CA GLU A 26 -21.70 27.50 41.55
C GLU A 26 -20.17 27.59 41.69
N LYS A 27 -19.65 27.44 42.92
CA LYS A 27 -18.19 27.36 43.15
C LYS A 27 -17.56 26.15 42.45
N GLN A 28 -18.15 24.96 42.59
CA GLN A 28 -17.69 23.75 41.90
C GLN A 28 -17.69 23.91 40.38
N LYS A 29 -18.72 24.55 39.80
CA LYS A 29 -18.77 24.84 38.36
C LYS A 29 -17.65 25.80 37.92
N LYS A 30 -17.41 26.87 38.69
CA LYS A 30 -16.34 27.84 38.40
C LYS A 30 -14.95 27.20 38.51
N GLU A 31 -14.73 26.33 39.49
CA GLU A 31 -13.47 25.58 39.63
C GLU A 31 -13.25 24.64 38.44
N LEU A 32 -14.29 23.89 38.03
CA LEU A 32 -14.21 22.99 36.87
C LEU A 32 -13.95 23.76 35.57
N GLU A 33 -14.57 24.93 35.39
CA GLU A 33 -14.31 25.81 34.25
C GLU A 33 -12.89 26.38 34.26
N MET A 34 -12.38 26.79 35.42
CA MET A 34 -10.99 27.23 35.55
C MET A 34 -10.00 26.11 35.22
N MET A 35 -10.25 24.89 35.67
CA MET A 35 -9.41 23.73 35.33
C MET A 35 -9.42 23.44 33.83
N ARG A 36 -10.61 23.43 33.21
CA ARG A 36 -10.75 23.26 31.76
C ARG A 36 -10.01 24.35 30.97
N ASN A 37 -10.10 25.60 31.42
CA ASN A 37 -9.42 26.71 30.75
C ASN A 37 -7.89 26.57 30.87
N LYS A 38 -7.37 26.13 32.02
CA LYS A 38 -5.94 25.84 32.19
C LYS A 38 -5.47 24.73 31.25
N GLU A 39 -6.19 23.61 31.18
CA GLU A 39 -5.87 22.51 30.26
C GLU A 39 -5.86 22.98 28.80
N ARG A 40 -6.84 23.80 28.42
CA ARG A 40 -6.90 24.39 27.07
C ARG A 40 -5.70 25.31 26.80
N ASP A 41 -5.33 26.13 27.78
CA ASP A 41 -4.20 27.05 27.64
C ASP A 41 -2.86 26.30 27.58
N GLU A 42 -2.71 25.22 28.35
CA GLU A 42 -1.57 24.30 28.27
C GLU A 42 -1.47 23.64 26.90
N LEU A 43 -2.58 23.15 26.36
CA LEU A 43 -2.63 22.56 25.02
C LEU A 43 -2.26 23.58 23.94
N ASN A 44 -2.74 24.82 24.06
CA ASN A 44 -2.38 25.90 23.15
C ASN A 44 -0.90 26.28 23.23
N ARG A 45 -0.29 26.24 24.43
CA ARG A 45 1.16 26.43 24.59
C ARG A 45 1.92 25.30 23.91
N PHE A 46 1.49 24.06 24.10
CA PHE A 46 2.11 22.91 23.44
C PHE A 46 1.99 22.99 21.92
N ARG A 47 0.83 23.42 21.39
CA ARG A 47 0.62 23.63 19.96
C ARG A 47 1.65 24.61 19.38
N LYS A 48 1.82 25.77 20.00
CA LYS A 48 2.84 26.75 19.59
C LYS A 48 4.26 26.18 19.63
N TYR A 49 4.58 25.43 20.68
CA TYR A 49 5.86 24.75 20.80
C TYR A 49 6.10 23.73 19.68
N ALA A 50 5.10 22.91 19.35
CA ALA A 50 5.18 21.92 18.28
C ALA A 50 5.30 22.59 16.90
N GLU A 51 4.54 23.66 16.65
CA GLU A 51 4.63 24.47 15.43
C GLU A 51 6.04 25.07 15.24
N GLU A 52 6.62 25.69 16.28
CA GLU A 52 7.97 26.22 16.19
C GLU A 52 9.02 25.12 15.93
N ARG A 53 8.88 23.98 16.62
CA ARG A 53 9.84 22.88 16.53
C ARG A 53 9.78 22.22 15.14
N LEU A 54 8.58 22.02 14.58
CA LEU A 54 8.40 21.53 13.22
C LEU A 54 8.80 22.57 12.18
N GLY A 55 8.57 23.85 12.44
CA GLY A 55 9.05 24.94 11.60
C GLY A 55 10.58 24.96 11.47
N ARG A 56 11.33 24.61 12.52
CA ARG A 56 12.79 24.42 12.44
C ARG A 56 13.16 23.24 11.56
N LEU A 57 12.46 22.10 11.71
CA LEU A 57 12.70 20.93 10.87
C LEU A 57 12.53 21.27 9.38
N VAL A 58 11.45 21.97 9.00
CA VAL A 58 11.22 22.38 7.60
C VAL A 58 12.36 23.26 7.08
N LYS A 59 12.84 24.20 7.89
CA LYS A 59 13.94 25.12 7.52
C LYS A 59 15.30 24.43 7.35
N ASP A 60 15.58 23.39 8.12
CA ASP A 60 16.89 22.72 8.13
C ASP A 60 17.01 21.70 6.99
N PRO A 61 17.78 21.93 5.90
CA PRO A 61 17.82 21.02 4.76
C PRO A 61 18.51 19.69 5.07
N VAL A 62 19.43 19.68 6.05
CA VAL A 62 20.22 18.49 6.43
C VAL A 62 19.38 17.46 7.20
N ARG A 63 18.40 17.94 7.99
CA ARG A 63 17.64 17.07 8.90
C ARG A 63 16.41 16.52 8.19
N THR A 64 16.36 15.20 8.03
CA THR A 64 15.27 14.49 7.35
C THR A 64 14.11 14.13 8.26
N TYR A 65 14.38 13.89 9.55
CA TYR A 65 13.37 13.52 10.54
C TYR A 65 13.65 14.13 11.92
N MET A 66 12.60 14.17 12.75
CA MET A 66 12.68 14.60 14.13
C MET A 66 11.81 13.73 15.03
N GLU A 67 12.35 13.40 16.20
CA GLU A 67 11.67 12.62 17.22
C GLU A 67 11.20 13.53 18.35
N PHE A 68 9.99 13.26 18.84
CA PHE A 68 9.45 13.86 20.06
C PHE A 68 9.60 12.88 21.21
N GLN A 69 9.52 13.39 22.43
CA GLN A 69 9.45 12.54 23.61
C GLN A 69 8.15 11.71 23.60
N PRO A 70 8.08 10.63 24.40
CA PRO A 70 6.81 9.97 24.67
C PRO A 70 5.78 10.99 25.15
N LEU A 71 4.65 11.05 24.44
CA LEU A 71 3.60 12.04 24.64
C LEU A 71 2.28 11.31 24.86
N ASP A 72 1.38 11.94 25.61
CA ASP A 72 0.02 11.42 25.77
C ASP A 72 -0.78 11.51 24.46
N LYS A 73 -1.87 10.74 24.35
CA LYS A 73 -2.70 10.61 23.16
C LYS A 73 -3.14 11.96 22.59
N VAL A 74 -3.60 12.88 23.44
CA VAL A 74 -4.05 14.22 23.01
C VAL A 74 -2.91 15.01 22.39
N HIS A 75 -1.76 15.02 23.05
CA HIS A 75 -0.57 15.74 22.58
C HIS A 75 -0.03 15.15 21.27
N ARG A 76 -0.05 13.82 21.12
CA ARG A 76 0.33 13.17 19.85
C ARG A 76 -0.62 13.52 18.71
N SER A 77 -1.94 13.58 18.96
CA SER A 77 -2.92 14.00 17.96
C SER A 77 -2.60 15.41 17.44
N VAL A 78 -2.29 16.34 18.34
CA VAL A 78 -1.91 17.71 17.96
C VAL A 78 -0.67 17.73 17.07
N VAL A 79 0.35 16.90 17.36
CA VAL A 79 1.55 16.82 16.50
C VAL A 79 1.22 16.24 15.13
N HIS A 80 0.33 15.23 15.05
CA HIS A 80 -0.14 14.70 13.77
C HIS A 80 -0.86 15.78 12.94
N ASP A 81 -1.78 16.53 13.55
CA ASP A 81 -2.54 17.59 12.88
C ASP A 81 -1.60 18.68 12.33
N ILE A 82 -0.64 19.14 13.14
CA ILE A 82 0.33 20.16 12.70
C ILE A 82 1.24 19.62 11.59
N ALA A 83 1.68 18.36 11.69
CA ALA A 83 2.51 17.74 10.67
C ALA A 83 1.76 17.62 9.34
N GLU A 84 0.49 17.23 9.35
CA GLU A 84 -0.35 17.15 8.16
C GLU A 84 -0.53 18.52 7.50
N ILE A 85 -0.81 19.56 8.29
CA ILE A 85 -0.90 20.95 7.80
C ILE A 85 0.42 21.41 7.16
N ALA A 86 1.56 21.03 7.76
CA ALA A 86 2.89 21.35 7.24
C ALA A 86 3.34 20.48 6.04
N GLY A 87 2.54 19.49 5.63
CA GLY A 87 2.89 18.56 4.56
C GLY A 87 4.00 17.57 4.94
N LEU A 88 4.17 17.31 6.24
CA LEU A 88 5.11 16.34 6.80
C LEU A 88 4.40 15.02 7.11
N VAL A 89 5.17 13.94 7.21
CA VAL A 89 4.63 12.60 7.53
C VAL A 89 4.95 12.27 8.98
N ALA A 90 3.93 12.20 9.83
CA ALA A 90 4.09 11.83 11.23
C ALA A 90 3.70 10.36 11.46
N MET A 91 4.55 9.61 12.15
CA MET A 91 4.33 8.20 12.52
C MET A 91 4.58 8.01 14.01
N SER A 92 3.75 7.18 14.65
CA SER A 92 3.89 6.86 16.08
C SER A 92 4.43 5.45 16.28
N PHE A 93 5.34 5.30 17.24
CA PHE A 93 6.01 4.05 17.59
C PHE A 93 5.96 3.85 19.11
N GLY A 94 6.11 2.61 19.57
CA GLY A 94 6.03 2.24 20.99
C GLY A 94 4.63 1.81 21.45
N VAL A 95 4.50 1.59 22.75
CA VAL A 95 3.29 1.01 23.37
C VAL A 95 2.41 2.11 23.97
N GLU A 96 1.10 2.05 23.68
CA GLU A 96 0.11 3.00 24.20
C GLU A 96 0.13 3.03 25.74
N GLY A 97 0.29 4.21 26.32
CA GLY A 97 0.26 4.42 27.77
C GLY A 97 1.59 4.16 28.51
N VAL A 98 2.63 3.69 27.82
CA VAL A 98 3.96 3.48 28.43
C VAL A 98 4.99 4.45 27.85
N ASP A 99 5.32 4.28 26.57
CA ASP A 99 6.45 4.96 25.93
C ASP A 99 6.13 5.43 24.51
N ARG A 100 4.86 5.38 24.08
CA ARG A 100 4.51 5.72 22.70
C ARG A 100 4.89 7.17 22.35
N TYR A 101 5.82 7.27 21.42
CA TYR A 101 6.41 8.51 20.92
C TYR A 101 6.06 8.71 19.45
N ILE A 102 6.37 9.91 18.94
CA ILE A 102 6.06 10.29 17.56
C ILE A 102 7.32 10.77 16.85
N VAL A 103 7.49 10.31 15.61
CA VAL A 103 8.57 10.69 14.70
C VAL A 103 7.96 11.35 13.49
N VAL A 104 8.45 12.53 13.15
CA VAL A 104 7.99 13.32 12.01
C VAL A 104 9.08 13.36 10.95
N TYR A 105 8.71 12.95 9.74
CA TYR A 105 9.58 12.84 8.57
C TYR A 105 9.20 13.91 7.55
N LYS A 106 10.22 14.38 6.83
CA LYS A 106 10.00 15.14 5.60
C LYS A 106 9.55 14.23 4.48
N LYS A 107 8.76 14.77 3.55
CA LYS A 107 8.31 14.04 2.36
C LYS A 107 9.47 13.53 1.51
N GLU A 108 10.57 14.28 1.44
CA GLU A 108 11.79 13.88 0.70
C GLU A 108 12.61 12.81 1.44
N GLY A 109 12.51 12.77 2.77
CA GLY A 109 13.24 11.85 3.64
C GLY A 109 12.31 10.83 4.29
N MET A 110 11.48 10.18 3.48
CA MET A 110 10.54 9.17 3.97
C MET A 110 11.31 7.94 4.50
N PRO A 111 10.91 7.35 5.64
CA PRO A 111 11.68 6.28 6.26
C PRO A 111 11.71 5.04 5.39
N SER A 112 12.82 4.32 5.45
CA SER A 112 12.94 3.02 4.79
C SER A 112 12.06 1.98 5.47
N GLU A 113 11.66 0.92 4.76
CA GLU A 113 10.92 -0.19 5.35
C GLU A 113 11.72 -0.87 6.48
N ASP A 114 13.03 -1.00 6.29
CA ASP A 114 13.95 -1.56 7.29
C ASP A 114 13.95 -0.70 8.57
N GLU A 115 13.98 0.62 8.40
CA GLU A 115 13.91 1.60 9.50
C GLU A 115 12.58 1.53 10.26
N LEU A 116 11.47 1.33 9.55
CA LEU A 116 10.14 1.13 10.16
C LEU A 116 10.05 -0.19 10.92
N ALA A 117 10.70 -1.25 10.45
CA ALA A 117 10.71 -2.53 11.13
C ALA A 117 11.49 -2.45 12.45
N VAL A 118 12.67 -1.82 12.44
CA VAL A 118 13.52 -1.61 13.63
C VAL A 118 12.77 -0.79 14.68
N ARG A 119 12.19 0.35 14.28
CA ARG A 119 11.43 1.19 15.22
C ARG A 119 10.17 0.51 15.76
N ARG A 120 9.50 -0.33 14.96
CA ARG A 120 8.37 -1.16 15.44
C ARG A 120 8.82 -2.26 16.41
N GLY A 121 10.05 -2.74 16.26
CA GLY A 121 10.70 -3.65 17.21
C GLY A 121 11.12 -3.00 18.53
N GLY A 122 11.05 -1.66 18.62
CA GLY A 122 11.45 -0.90 19.81
C GLY A 122 12.93 -0.57 19.88
N GLU A 123 13.69 -0.84 18.81
CA GLU A 123 15.11 -0.49 18.73
C GLU A 123 15.30 0.95 18.21
N PRO A 124 16.27 1.71 18.76
CA PRO A 124 16.56 3.06 18.29
C PRO A 124 17.25 3.03 16.93
N TRP A 125 16.81 3.88 16.01
CA TRP A 125 17.43 4.00 14.69
C TRP A 125 18.56 5.03 14.71
N ASN A 126 19.80 4.54 14.81
CA ASN A 126 21.03 5.32 14.79
C ASN A 126 21.78 5.15 13.46
N LYS A 127 22.79 6.00 13.20
CA LYS A 127 23.65 5.85 12.00
C LYS A 127 24.34 4.49 11.94
N GLN A 128 24.78 3.98 13.09
CA GLN A 128 25.43 2.68 13.21
C GLN A 128 24.48 1.52 12.88
N THR A 129 23.26 1.54 13.43
CA THR A 129 22.25 0.51 13.13
C THR A 129 21.86 0.56 11.65
N ALA A 130 21.80 1.76 11.04
CA ALA A 130 21.55 1.89 9.61
C ALA A 130 22.66 1.26 8.75
N GLU A 131 23.92 1.42 9.14
CA GLU A 131 25.08 0.81 8.49
C GLU A 131 25.06 -0.73 8.61
N GLU A 132 24.81 -1.24 9.82
CA GLU A 132 24.70 -2.68 10.08
C GLU A 132 23.60 -3.34 9.24
N TYR A 133 22.43 -2.71 9.13
CA TYR A 133 21.34 -3.20 8.29
C TYR A 133 21.70 -3.17 6.80
N CYS A 134 22.38 -2.11 6.34
CA CYS A 134 22.86 -2.02 4.97
C CYS A 134 23.87 -3.13 4.64
N GLU A 135 24.79 -3.42 5.56
CA GLU A 135 25.76 -4.52 5.44
C GLU A 135 25.06 -5.88 5.44
N LYS A 136 24.13 -6.12 6.37
CA LYS A 136 23.36 -7.36 6.43
C LYS A 136 22.56 -7.59 5.15
N LYS A 137 21.97 -6.55 4.58
CA LYS A 137 21.25 -6.61 3.29
C LYS A 137 22.19 -6.93 2.13
N LYS A 138 23.39 -6.32 2.09
CA LYS A 138 24.42 -6.65 1.10
C LYS A 138 24.88 -8.10 1.24
N GLN A 139 25.12 -8.58 2.46
CA GLN A 139 25.48 -9.96 2.73
C GLN A 139 24.39 -10.94 2.30
N GLN A 140 23.12 -10.65 2.60
CA GLN A 140 21.99 -11.47 2.15
C GLN A 140 21.87 -11.51 0.63
N GLN A 141 22.03 -10.37 -0.06
CA GLN A 141 22.02 -10.33 -1.53
C GLN A 141 23.21 -11.08 -2.13
N MET A 142 24.38 -11.02 -1.50
CA MET A 142 25.54 -11.79 -1.93
C MET A 142 25.31 -13.29 -1.76
N LEU A 143 24.80 -13.72 -0.60
CA LEU A 143 24.43 -15.11 -0.34
C LEU A 143 23.35 -15.62 -1.29
N GLU A 144 22.33 -14.81 -1.60
CA GLU A 144 21.28 -15.17 -2.55
C GLU A 144 21.85 -15.28 -3.98
N LYS A 145 22.71 -14.33 -4.38
CA LYS A 145 23.41 -14.41 -5.67
C LYS A 145 24.32 -15.63 -5.73
N GLU A 146 25.00 -15.98 -4.64
CA GLU A 146 25.79 -17.20 -4.55
C GLU A 146 24.91 -18.45 -4.61
N LEU A 147 23.77 -18.49 -3.91
CA LEU A 147 22.80 -19.59 -4.01
C LEU A 147 22.24 -19.74 -5.43
N ARG A 148 22.02 -18.62 -6.13
CA ARG A 148 21.50 -18.59 -7.49
C ARG A 148 22.57 -18.91 -8.54
N LYS A 149 23.84 -18.61 -8.25
CA LYS A 149 25.02 -18.91 -9.10
C LYS A 149 25.58 -20.29 -8.84
N ARG A 150 25.37 -20.87 -7.65
CA ARG A 150 25.50 -22.31 -7.47
C ARG A 150 24.66 -22.90 -8.59
N PRO A 151 25.26 -23.71 -9.48
CA PRO A 151 24.46 -24.42 -10.45
C PRO A 151 23.39 -25.20 -9.67
N LEU A 152 22.37 -25.73 -10.34
CA LEU A 152 21.78 -26.96 -9.81
C LEU A 152 22.84 -28.08 -9.85
N GLU A 153 24.01 -27.86 -9.25
CA GLU A 153 24.92 -28.88 -8.75
C GLU A 153 24.09 -29.54 -7.68
N GLU A 154 23.36 -30.54 -8.15
CA GLU A 154 22.69 -31.53 -7.36
C GLU A 154 22.00 -30.86 -6.15
N LYS A 155 20.78 -30.35 -6.39
CA LYS A 155 19.74 -30.92 -5.51
C LYS A 155 20.05 -32.40 -5.59
N GLU A 156 20.59 -32.96 -4.52
CA GLU A 156 20.50 -34.39 -4.28
C GLU A 156 19.02 -34.62 -4.50
N VAL A 157 18.68 -34.97 -5.75
CA VAL A 157 17.39 -35.51 -6.07
C VAL A 157 17.49 -36.70 -5.18
N ALA A 158 16.79 -36.64 -4.05
CA ALA A 158 16.70 -37.75 -3.13
C ALA A 158 16.05 -38.84 -3.97
N THR A 159 16.86 -39.50 -4.79
CA THR A 159 16.50 -40.64 -5.57
C THR A 159 16.22 -41.63 -4.48
N PRO A 160 14.94 -41.98 -4.26
CA PRO A 160 14.62 -42.91 -3.19
C PRO A 160 15.51 -44.14 -3.40
N MET A 161 16.17 -44.61 -2.34
CA MET A 161 17.15 -45.71 -2.41
C MET A 161 16.58 -46.98 -3.07
N SER A 162 15.26 -47.08 -3.16
CA SER A 162 14.54 -48.06 -3.96
C SER A 162 13.44 -47.39 -4.77
N ASN A 163 13.29 -47.76 -6.03
CA ASN A 163 12.16 -47.36 -6.86
C ASN A 163 10.91 -48.10 -6.36
N TYR A 164 9.93 -47.39 -5.78
CA TYR A 164 8.70 -47.98 -5.23
C TYR A 164 7.91 -48.81 -6.27
N LYS A 165 8.13 -48.55 -7.57
CA LYS A 165 7.55 -49.32 -8.66
C LYS A 165 7.97 -50.80 -8.63
N ASP A 166 9.18 -51.10 -8.15
CA ASP A 166 9.72 -52.46 -8.11
C ASP A 166 8.96 -53.36 -7.12
N LYS A 167 8.31 -52.76 -6.10
CA LYS A 167 7.45 -53.47 -5.14
C LYS A 167 6.25 -54.17 -5.79
N TYR A 168 5.76 -53.67 -6.92
CA TYR A 168 4.55 -54.19 -7.58
C TYR A 168 4.83 -54.89 -8.91
N VAL A 169 6.10 -54.99 -9.30
CA VAL A 169 6.50 -55.67 -10.55
C VAL A 169 6.04 -57.12 -10.56
N HIS A 170 6.05 -57.80 -9.41
CA HIS A 170 5.57 -59.18 -9.30
C HIS A 170 4.04 -59.32 -9.44
N LEU A 171 3.28 -58.23 -9.26
CA LEU A 171 1.82 -58.25 -9.25
C LEU A 171 1.24 -57.80 -10.58
N ILE A 172 1.91 -56.86 -11.25
CA ILE A 172 1.46 -56.25 -12.51
C ILE A 172 2.22 -56.82 -13.72
N GLY A 173 3.46 -57.29 -13.53
CA GLY A 173 4.35 -57.73 -14.61
C GLY A 173 5.13 -56.57 -15.23
N GLN A 174 6.42 -56.80 -15.52
CA GLN A 174 7.31 -55.79 -16.13
C GLN A 174 6.80 -55.33 -17.50
N ASP A 175 6.30 -56.27 -18.31
CA ASP A 175 5.86 -55.99 -19.68
C ASP A 175 4.57 -55.17 -19.73
N ALA A 176 3.60 -55.46 -18.85
CA ALA A 176 2.36 -54.70 -18.75
C ALA A 176 2.60 -53.27 -18.24
N ALA A 177 3.57 -53.06 -17.35
CA ALA A 177 3.96 -51.74 -16.88
C ALA A 177 4.61 -50.89 -17.99
N LEU A 178 5.43 -51.50 -18.85
CA LEU A 178 6.04 -50.82 -20.00
C LEU A 178 5.02 -50.41 -21.06
N GLU A 179 4.02 -51.24 -21.33
CA GLU A 179 2.93 -50.89 -22.25
C GLU A 179 2.01 -49.80 -21.69
N ALA A 180 1.70 -49.85 -20.39
CA ALA A 180 0.91 -48.83 -19.72
C ALA A 180 1.65 -47.47 -19.70
N ALA A 181 2.97 -47.48 -19.45
CA ALA A 181 3.79 -46.27 -19.50
C ALA A 181 3.75 -45.61 -20.89
N LYS A 182 3.90 -46.41 -21.96
CA LYS A 182 3.79 -45.93 -23.35
C LYS A 182 2.42 -45.34 -23.68
N LYS A 183 1.33 -45.85 -23.09
CA LYS A 183 -0.03 -45.29 -23.24
C LYS A 183 -0.24 -43.97 -22.48
N THR A 184 0.48 -43.74 -21.38
CA THR A 184 0.37 -42.53 -20.56
C THR A 184 1.25 -41.38 -21.04
N GLU A 185 2.12 -41.60 -22.02
CA GLU A 185 2.85 -40.50 -22.65
C GLU A 185 1.85 -39.58 -23.35
N SER A 186 1.73 -38.35 -22.86
CA SER A 186 0.83 -37.36 -23.44
C SER A 186 1.28 -37.06 -24.86
N ASN A 187 0.31 -37.07 -25.78
CA ASN A 187 0.59 -36.85 -27.19
C ASN A 187 1.02 -35.39 -27.41
N LYS A 188 2.34 -35.15 -27.47
CA LYS A 188 2.95 -33.82 -27.64
C LYS A 188 2.55 -33.12 -28.95
N SER A 189 1.89 -33.86 -29.84
CA SER A 189 1.39 -33.37 -31.13
C SER A 189 -0.05 -32.85 -31.09
N TYR A 190 -0.79 -33.02 -29.99
CA TYR A 190 -2.16 -32.52 -29.89
C TYR A 190 -2.18 -30.98 -29.92
N GLY A 191 -2.72 -30.41 -30.99
CA GLY A 191 -2.72 -28.96 -31.25
C GLY A 191 -1.54 -28.44 -32.09
N TYR A 192 -0.56 -29.28 -32.44
CA TYR A 192 0.53 -28.92 -33.34
C TYR A 192 0.21 -29.36 -34.78
N VAL A 193 -0.27 -28.42 -35.61
CA VAL A 193 -0.46 -28.67 -37.05
C VAL A 193 0.91 -28.61 -37.75
N PRO A 194 1.35 -29.65 -38.46
CA PRO A 194 2.58 -29.62 -39.26
C PRO A 194 2.59 -28.44 -40.23
N SER A 195 3.75 -27.83 -40.46
CA SER A 195 3.90 -26.66 -41.33
C SER A 195 3.43 -26.91 -42.76
N GLU A 196 3.51 -28.15 -43.23
CA GLU A 196 3.02 -28.60 -44.55
C GLU A 196 1.51 -28.41 -44.71
N ASN A 197 0.75 -28.46 -43.60
CA ASN A 197 -0.70 -28.33 -43.60
C ASN A 197 -1.17 -26.93 -43.17
N LYS A 198 -0.24 -26.00 -42.89
CA LYS A 198 -0.56 -24.62 -42.51
C LYS A 198 -0.69 -23.75 -43.77
N ARG A 199 -1.66 -22.83 -43.77
CA ARG A 199 -1.85 -21.85 -44.86
C ARG A 199 -0.66 -20.89 -45.02
N ASP A 200 0.08 -20.61 -43.94
CA ASP A 200 1.28 -19.79 -43.98
C ASP A 200 2.50 -20.69 -43.76
N VAL A 201 3.31 -20.84 -44.82
CA VAL A 201 4.53 -21.66 -44.85
C VAL A 201 5.78 -20.79 -44.61
N ARG A 202 5.62 -19.46 -44.49
CA ARG A 202 6.73 -18.56 -44.25
C ARG A 202 7.37 -18.85 -42.90
N SER A 203 8.69 -18.70 -42.82
CA SER A 203 9.39 -18.83 -41.54
C SER A 203 9.01 -17.67 -40.62
N ILE A 204 9.13 -17.90 -39.31
CA ILE A 204 8.84 -16.90 -38.27
C ILE A 204 9.69 -15.63 -38.48
N GLU A 205 10.94 -15.80 -38.88
CA GLU A 205 11.86 -14.70 -39.15
C GLU A 205 11.43 -13.87 -40.37
N GLN A 206 10.95 -14.53 -41.42
CA GLN A 206 10.44 -13.87 -42.61
C GLN A 206 9.18 -13.06 -42.28
N THR A 207 8.29 -13.59 -41.43
CA THR A 207 7.10 -12.85 -40.97
C THR A 207 7.49 -11.63 -40.13
N MET A 208 8.50 -11.76 -39.26
CA MET A 208 9.00 -10.65 -38.44
C MET A 208 9.63 -9.55 -39.29
N ALA A 209 10.38 -9.91 -40.33
CA ALA A 209 10.94 -8.97 -41.29
C ALA A 209 9.83 -8.22 -42.06
N ASP A 210 8.81 -8.92 -42.53
CA ASP A 210 7.65 -8.32 -43.23
C ASP A 210 6.88 -7.36 -42.31
N ILE A 211 6.70 -7.70 -41.04
CA ILE A 211 6.06 -6.81 -40.05
C ILE A 211 6.90 -5.56 -39.83
N GLN A 212 8.21 -5.69 -39.70
CA GLN A 212 9.11 -4.55 -39.52
C GLN A 212 9.15 -3.66 -40.77
N ALA A 213 9.18 -4.24 -41.97
CA ALA A 213 9.14 -3.50 -43.23
C ALA A 213 7.81 -2.77 -43.41
N LYS A 214 6.68 -3.43 -43.14
CA LYS A 214 5.35 -2.79 -43.17
C LYS A 214 5.22 -1.65 -42.16
N LYS A 215 5.77 -1.81 -40.94
CA LYS A 215 5.79 -0.74 -39.93
C LYS A 215 6.58 0.48 -40.43
N LYS A 216 7.74 0.28 -41.07
CA LYS A 216 8.58 1.36 -41.63
C LYS A 216 7.90 2.11 -42.78
N LEU A 217 7.26 1.39 -43.70
CA LEU A 217 6.52 1.99 -44.81
C LEU A 217 5.32 2.80 -44.33
N LYS A 218 4.59 2.31 -43.31
CA LYS A 218 3.44 3.04 -42.75
C LYS A 218 3.84 4.35 -42.05
N THR A 219 5.02 4.42 -41.46
CA THR A 219 5.56 5.69 -40.91
C THR A 219 6.02 6.67 -41.99
N GLN A 220 6.45 6.20 -43.17
CA GLN A 220 6.85 7.06 -44.28
C GLN A 220 5.63 7.65 -45.01
N HIS A 221 4.57 6.86 -45.20
CA HIS A 221 3.34 7.32 -45.86
C HIS A 221 2.54 8.36 -45.04
N VAL A 222 2.74 8.43 -43.71
CA VAL A 222 2.12 9.46 -42.86
C VAL A 222 2.90 10.79 -42.90
N ALA A 223 4.11 10.81 -43.46
CA ALA A 223 4.97 11.99 -43.49
C ALA A 223 4.92 12.79 -44.80
N GLU A 224 4.21 12.32 -45.84
CA GLU A 224 4.18 12.97 -47.18
C GLU A 224 2.83 13.57 -47.61
N ASP A 225 1.83 13.66 -46.73
CA ASP A 225 0.58 14.40 -47.04
C ASP A 225 0.59 15.80 -46.39
N PRO A 226 0.60 16.91 -47.15
CA PRO A 226 0.43 18.26 -46.60
C PRO A 226 -1.06 18.61 -46.34
N PRO A 227 -1.36 19.55 -45.43
CA PRO A 227 -2.73 19.95 -45.13
C PRO A 227 -3.15 21.13 -46.03
N GLU A 228 -4.18 20.98 -46.85
CA GLU A 228 -4.90 22.13 -47.44
C GLU A 228 -6.43 21.99 -47.39
N ALA A 229 -7.04 23.17 -47.38
CA ALA A 229 -8.35 23.49 -46.84
C ALA A 229 -9.53 23.28 -47.81
N SER A 230 -10.70 23.06 -47.18
CA SER A 230 -12.05 23.54 -47.52
C SER A 230 -12.46 23.82 -48.98
N THR A 231 -13.55 23.18 -49.41
CA THR A 231 -14.73 23.86 -49.98
C THR A 231 -15.96 22.96 -49.79
N GLY A 232 -17.07 23.57 -49.36
CA GLY A 232 -18.38 22.93 -49.32
C GLY A 232 -19.11 23.07 -50.65
N ASP A 233 -20.01 22.14 -50.92
CA ASP A 233 -21.28 22.48 -51.57
C ASP A 233 -22.34 21.42 -51.21
N SER A 234 -23.57 21.76 -51.53
CA SER A 234 -24.78 21.51 -50.80
C SER A 234 -25.84 20.81 -51.66
N VAL A 235 -26.82 20.19 -50.99
CA VAL A 235 -28.17 19.83 -51.46
C VAL A 235 -28.30 18.75 -52.55
N ALA A 236 -28.93 17.61 -52.21
CA ALA A 236 -30.12 17.11 -52.91
C ALA A 236 -30.82 15.99 -52.12
N GLU A 237 -32.06 16.30 -51.80
CA GLU A 237 -33.15 15.54 -51.22
C GLU A 237 -33.60 14.35 -52.10
N SER A 238 -33.92 13.21 -51.48
CA SER A 238 -34.98 12.32 -51.99
C SER A 238 -35.51 11.41 -50.89
N THR A 239 -36.67 11.78 -50.38
CA THR A 239 -37.63 10.95 -49.67
C THR A 239 -38.08 9.75 -50.51
N SER A 240 -38.16 8.56 -49.93
CA SER A 240 -39.08 7.51 -50.39
C SER A 240 -39.36 6.49 -49.29
N SER A 241 -40.61 6.51 -48.85
CA SER A 241 -41.35 5.62 -47.97
C SER A 241 -41.51 4.18 -48.47
N GLY A 242 -41.74 3.25 -47.53
CA GLY A 242 -42.30 1.91 -47.77
C GLY A 242 -41.94 0.94 -46.63
N GLN A 243 -42.66 0.93 -45.51
CA GLN A 243 -43.77 -0.01 -45.22
C GLN A 243 -43.61 -1.40 -45.86
N THR A 244 -43.29 -2.39 -45.02
CA THR A 244 -44.18 -3.54 -44.72
C THR A 244 -43.82 -4.09 -43.34
#